data_AF-A0AAJ6QW42-F1
#
_entry.id   AF-A0AAJ6QW42-F1
#
_cell.length_a   1.000
_cell.length_b   1.000
_cell.length_c   1.000
_cell.angle_alpha   90.00
_cell.angle_beta   90.00
_cell.angle_gamma   90.00
#
_symmetry.space_group_name_H-M   'P 1'
#
loop_
_entity.id
_entity.type
_entity.pdbx_description
1 polymer ?
#
loop_
_entity_poly.entity_id
_entity_poly.type
_entity_poly.pdbx_seq_one_letter_code
_entity_poly.pdbx_strand_id
1 'polypeptide(L)'
;MSGDAEELDSGFEAISSPESPAVAAMARDAVVAPVKPKSGRSALEDTLDDDDIEETIGERLWGLTEMFPETVRTLTSKLVHGTQSATCGAYGLSRTIVWIFFSSATILAAPVLFEAERVQVEEVSKQQQRQILLGPSAAIQK
;
A
#
# COMPACT_ATOMS: atom_id res chain seq x y z
N MET A 1 -2.56 -17.62 -49.10
CA MET A 1 -1.60 -17.13 -48.11
C MET A 1 -2.32 -17.13 -46.77
N SER A 2 -1.87 -17.84 -45.73
CA SER A 2 -0.57 -17.66 -45.01
C SER A 2 -0.61 -16.30 -44.32
N GLY A 3 -0.52 -16.20 -42.99
CA GLY A 3 0.59 -16.67 -42.14
C GLY A 3 1.23 -15.38 -41.58
N ASP A 4 1.70 -15.28 -40.33
CA ASP A 4 1.96 -16.27 -39.27
C ASP A 4 1.58 -15.60 -37.90
N ALA A 5 1.36 -16.25 -36.75
CA ALA A 5 2.28 -17.06 -35.91
C ALA A 5 3.57 -16.29 -35.51
N GLU A 6 4.10 -16.30 -34.28
CA GLU A 6 3.77 -16.98 -32.99
C GLU A 6 3.47 -15.92 -31.89
N GLU A 7 3.76 -15.94 -30.57
CA GLU A 7 4.40 -16.80 -29.52
C GLU A 7 3.99 -16.14 -28.16
N LEU A 8 3.73 -16.72 -26.96
CA LEU A 8 3.43 -18.05 -26.36
C LEU A 8 2.06 -17.90 -25.62
N ASP A 9 1.42 -18.80 -24.85
CA ASP A 9 1.70 -20.00 -24.03
C ASP A 9 2.35 -19.86 -22.63
N SER A 10 1.52 -19.55 -21.63
CA SER A 10 1.57 -20.09 -20.25
C SER A 10 0.37 -19.57 -19.44
N GLY A 11 -0.30 -20.32 -18.57
CA GLY A 11 -0.11 -21.73 -18.20
C GLY A 11 -0.91 -22.04 -16.90
N PHE A 12 -0.99 -23.32 -16.52
CA PHE A 12 -1.73 -23.87 -15.36
C PHE A 12 -3.27 -23.92 -15.50
N GLU A 13 -3.84 -25.08 -15.13
CA GLU A 13 -5.23 -25.47 -15.43
C GLU A 13 -6.25 -25.08 -14.34
N ALA A 14 -7.51 -24.92 -14.76
CA ALA A 14 -8.66 -25.16 -13.91
C ALA A 14 -9.25 -26.54 -14.24
N ILE A 15 -9.08 -27.52 -13.36
CA ILE A 15 -9.74 -28.83 -13.47
C ILE A 15 -10.66 -29.08 -12.27
N SER A 16 -11.96 -29.18 -12.54
CA SER A 16 -13.01 -29.40 -11.53
C SER A 16 -14.16 -30.24 -12.11
N SER A 17 -14.21 -31.53 -11.77
CA SER A 17 -15.32 -32.45 -12.07
C SER A 17 -15.12 -33.78 -11.30
N PRO A 18 -16.19 -34.58 -11.09
CA PRO A 18 -16.51 -34.95 -9.71
C PRO A 18 -16.45 -36.45 -9.37
N GLU A 19 -16.39 -36.75 -8.07
CA GLU A 19 -16.33 -38.12 -7.53
C GLU A 19 -17.72 -38.69 -7.15
N SER A 20 -18.02 -39.89 -7.63
CA SER A 20 -19.08 -40.78 -7.12
C SER A 20 -19.04 -42.15 -7.84
N PRO A 21 -19.58 -43.23 -7.26
CA PRO A 21 -19.78 -43.50 -5.83
C PRO A 21 -19.37 -44.94 -5.39
N ALA A 22 -19.58 -45.22 -4.11
CA ALA A 22 -19.90 -46.56 -3.57
C ALA A 22 -18.92 -47.73 -3.76
N VAL A 23 -18.07 -47.94 -2.74
CA VAL A 23 -17.77 -49.30 -2.22
C VAL A 23 -18.11 -49.34 -0.73
N ALA A 24 -19.13 -50.13 -0.36
CA ALA A 24 -19.59 -50.28 1.01
C ALA A 24 -19.48 -51.75 1.46
N ALA A 25 -19.16 -51.92 2.75
CA ALA A 25 -19.10 -53.18 3.51
C ALA A 25 -18.07 -54.23 3.07
N MET A 26 -17.18 -54.61 4.01
CA MET A 26 -17.22 -55.97 4.58
C MET A 26 -16.63 -56.00 6.01
N ALA A 27 -17.14 -56.92 6.83
CA ALA A 27 -16.60 -57.47 8.08
C ALA A 27 -15.73 -56.57 9.01
N ARG A 28 -16.31 -56.19 10.15
CA ARG A 28 -15.59 -56.18 11.44
C ARG A 28 -15.90 -57.50 12.14
N ASP A 29 -14.90 -58.13 12.74
CA ASP A 29 -15.09 -59.25 13.66
C ASP A 29 -14.36 -59.00 15.00
N ALA A 30 -14.63 -59.86 15.98
CA ALA A 30 -14.37 -59.70 17.40
C ALA A 30 -12.91 -60.09 17.81
N VAL A 31 -12.43 -60.03 19.07
CA VAL A 31 -13.08 -59.81 20.39
C VAL A 31 -12.02 -59.39 21.47
N VAL A 32 -12.48 -58.87 22.63
CA VAL A 32 -11.80 -58.76 23.97
C VAL A 32 -10.34 -58.26 24.07
N ALA A 33 -10.14 -57.09 24.70
CA ALA A 33 -9.45 -56.95 26.01
C ALA A 33 -9.44 -55.48 26.52
N PRO A 34 -9.84 -55.19 27.78
CA PRO A 34 -9.82 -53.83 28.31
C PRO A 34 -8.46 -53.47 28.94
N VAL A 35 -7.49 -53.04 28.13
CA VAL A 35 -6.25 -52.42 28.65
C VAL A 35 -6.56 -51.01 29.13
N LYS A 36 -6.44 -50.79 30.44
CA LYS A 36 -6.68 -49.51 31.11
C LYS A 36 -5.64 -48.48 30.68
N PRO A 37 -6.00 -47.38 29.98
CA PRO A 37 -5.02 -46.39 29.57
C PRO A 37 -4.48 -45.64 30.80
N LYS A 38 -3.18 -45.79 31.07
CA LYS A 38 -2.47 -44.79 31.88
C LYS A 38 -2.46 -43.48 31.09
N SER A 39 -2.81 -42.37 31.74
CA SER A 39 -2.61 -41.04 31.17
C SER A 39 -1.10 -40.84 30.95
N GLY A 40 -0.68 -40.85 29.69
CA GLY A 40 0.73 -40.86 29.26
C GLY A 40 1.22 -39.53 28.68
N ARG A 41 0.65 -38.40 29.15
CA ARG A 41 1.07 -37.06 28.74
C ARG A 41 2.35 -36.64 29.49
N SER A 42 3.46 -37.30 29.15
CA SER A 42 4.82 -37.09 29.71
C SER A 42 5.84 -37.97 28.97
N ALA A 43 6.00 -37.79 27.65
CA ALA A 43 6.93 -38.61 26.84
C ALA A 43 7.42 -37.95 25.53
N LEU A 44 7.11 -36.67 25.28
CA LEU A 44 7.46 -35.92 24.06
C LEU A 44 7.91 -34.48 24.41
N GLU A 45 8.37 -34.28 25.65
CA GLU A 45 8.44 -32.98 26.33
C GLU A 45 9.81 -32.80 27.04
N ASP A 46 10.81 -33.58 26.60
CA ASP A 46 12.11 -33.81 27.27
C ASP A 46 13.23 -34.10 26.23
N THR A 47 13.02 -33.73 24.95
CA THR A 47 13.94 -34.00 23.83
C THR A 47 13.96 -32.89 22.75
N LEU A 48 13.57 -31.68 23.13
CA LEU A 48 13.90 -30.44 22.42
C LEU A 48 14.65 -29.61 23.45
N ASP A 49 15.89 -29.21 23.17
CA ASP A 49 16.55 -28.21 24.02
C ASP A 49 15.83 -26.87 23.80
N ASP A 50 15.68 -26.05 24.84
CA ASP A 50 14.99 -24.75 24.69
C ASP A 50 15.78 -23.84 23.71
N ASP A 51 17.10 -24.08 23.59
CA ASP A 51 18.01 -23.46 22.63
C ASP A 51 17.79 -23.90 21.15
N ASP A 52 17.05 -24.99 20.87
CA ASP A 52 16.73 -25.42 19.48
C ASP A 52 15.58 -24.61 18.86
N ILE A 53 14.84 -23.81 19.65
CA ILE A 53 13.71 -23.00 19.17
C ILE A 53 14.21 -21.62 18.72
N GLU A 54 14.19 -21.36 17.41
CA GLU A 54 14.56 -20.04 16.86
C GLU A 54 13.58 -18.93 17.28
N GLU A 55 13.87 -18.25 18.41
CA GLU A 55 13.10 -17.11 18.90
C GLU A 55 12.89 -16.04 17.81
N THR A 56 11.63 -15.83 17.43
CA THR A 56 11.26 -14.80 16.45
C THR A 56 11.53 -13.41 17.02
N ILE A 57 11.96 -12.46 16.18
CA ILE A 57 12.19 -11.05 16.60
C ILE A 57 10.94 -10.44 17.27
N GLY A 58 9.74 -10.85 16.86
CA GLY A 58 8.48 -10.47 17.51
C GLY A 58 8.29 -11.02 18.91
N GLU A 59 8.76 -12.24 19.19
CA GLU A 59 8.71 -12.88 20.52
C GLU A 59 9.72 -12.21 21.47
N ARG A 60 10.94 -11.94 20.97
CA ARG A 60 11.94 -11.13 21.69
C ARG A 60 11.44 -9.72 21.99
N LEU A 61 10.77 -9.06 21.05
CA LEU A 61 10.12 -7.76 21.31
C LEU A 61 9.00 -7.89 22.35
N TRP A 62 8.17 -8.94 22.27
CA TRP A 62 7.06 -9.19 23.17
C TRP A 62 7.52 -9.42 24.61
N GLY A 63 8.48 -10.33 24.82
CA GLY A 63 9.10 -10.59 26.13
C GLY A 63 9.82 -9.36 26.69
N LEU A 64 10.49 -8.58 25.84
CA LEU A 64 11.05 -7.28 26.27
C LEU A 64 9.96 -6.30 26.71
N THR A 65 8.72 -6.40 26.21
CA THR A 65 7.61 -5.60 26.76
C THR A 65 7.19 -6.02 28.18
N GLU A 66 7.37 -7.28 28.58
CA GLU A 66 6.98 -7.75 29.92
C GLU A 66 7.86 -7.19 31.03
N MET A 67 9.07 -6.73 30.70
CA MET A 67 9.95 -6.04 31.64
C MET A 67 9.53 -4.58 31.92
N PHE A 68 8.53 -4.03 31.21
CA PHE A 68 8.07 -2.66 31.37
C PHE A 68 6.69 -2.57 32.07
N PRO A 69 6.47 -1.57 32.94
CA PRO A 69 5.19 -1.40 33.62
C PRO A 69 4.08 -0.98 32.66
N GLU A 70 2.84 -1.38 32.97
CA GLU A 70 1.64 -1.12 32.16
C GLU A 70 1.42 0.36 31.76
N THR A 71 1.89 1.31 32.58
CA THR A 71 1.84 2.74 32.24
C THR A 71 2.66 3.08 30.99
N VAL A 72 3.80 2.41 30.77
CA VAL A 72 4.65 2.61 29.58
C VAL A 72 4.03 1.94 28.36
N ARG A 73 3.54 0.69 28.51
CA ARG A 73 2.80 -0.03 27.46
C ARG A 73 1.59 0.78 26.97
N THR A 74 0.71 1.17 27.89
CA THR A 74 -0.52 1.92 27.57
C THR A 74 -0.24 3.35 27.07
N LEU A 75 0.85 3.99 27.50
CA LEU A 75 1.31 5.26 26.91
C LEU A 75 1.75 5.04 25.46
N THR A 76 2.58 4.04 25.18
CA THR A 76 3.03 3.72 23.81
C THR A 76 1.86 3.40 22.89
N SER A 77 0.90 2.58 23.30
CA SER A 77 -0.31 2.31 22.50
C SER A 77 -1.14 3.59 22.24
N LYS A 78 -1.28 4.47 23.24
CA LYS A 78 -1.94 5.78 23.08
C LYS A 78 -1.17 6.71 22.15
N LEU A 79 0.17 6.69 22.17
CA LEU A 79 1.02 7.46 21.27
C LEU A 79 0.94 6.93 19.83
N VAL A 80 0.86 5.60 19.62
CA VAL A 80 0.68 4.99 18.30
C VAL A 80 -0.70 5.37 17.72
N HIS A 81 -1.79 5.14 18.46
CA HIS A 81 -3.14 5.53 18.02
C HIS A 81 -3.28 7.05 17.87
N GLY A 82 -2.66 7.84 18.76
CA GLY A 82 -2.59 9.29 18.66
C GLY A 82 -1.85 9.77 17.41
N THR A 83 -0.73 9.14 17.07
CA THR A 83 0.06 9.44 15.86
C THR A 83 -0.69 9.03 14.59
N GLN A 84 -1.37 7.88 14.60
CA GLN A 84 -2.23 7.41 13.51
C GLN A 84 -3.39 8.38 13.27
N SER A 85 -4.08 8.78 14.35
CA SER A 85 -5.17 9.77 14.31
C SER A 85 -4.67 11.15 13.87
N ALA A 86 -3.54 11.62 14.39
CA ALA A 86 -2.92 12.89 14.02
C ALA A 86 -2.46 12.90 12.56
N THR A 87 -1.92 11.80 12.03
CA THR A 87 -1.55 11.67 10.62
C THR A 87 -2.78 11.74 9.71
N CYS A 88 -3.85 11.03 10.08
CA CYS A 88 -5.12 11.06 9.35
C CYS A 88 -5.75 12.47 9.39
N GLY A 89 -5.79 13.10 10.57
CA GLY A 89 -6.29 14.46 10.77
C GLY A 89 -5.47 15.51 10.03
N ALA A 90 -4.14 15.43 10.07
CA ALA A 90 -3.24 16.32 9.33
C ALA A 90 -3.40 16.19 7.82
N TYR A 91 -3.65 14.98 7.29
CA TYR A 91 -3.98 14.77 5.88
C TYR A 91 -5.40 15.26 5.50
N GLY A 92 -6.35 15.23 6.44
CA GLY A 92 -7.63 15.93 6.31
C GLY A 92 -7.45 17.44 6.19
N LEU A 93 -6.78 18.03 7.19
CA LEU A 93 -6.50 19.46 7.30
C LEU A 93 -5.67 19.98 6.13
N SER A 94 -4.62 19.28 5.70
CA SER A 94 -3.77 19.72 4.59
C SER A 94 -4.53 19.80 3.28
N ARG A 95 -5.43 18.85 2.98
CA ARG A 95 -6.34 18.91 1.82
C ARG A 95 -7.23 20.15 1.88
N THR A 96 -7.83 20.43 3.03
CA THR A 96 -8.71 21.60 3.23
C THR A 96 -7.92 22.92 3.13
N ILE A 97 -6.72 22.99 3.72
CA ILE A 97 -5.84 24.16 3.65
C ILE A 97 -5.38 24.40 2.22
N VAL A 98 -4.93 23.36 1.50
CA VAL A 98 -4.55 23.46 0.07
C VAL A 98 -5.73 23.91 -0.77
N TRP A 99 -6.93 23.37 -0.55
CA TRP A 99 -8.12 23.78 -1.30
C TRP A 99 -8.49 25.25 -1.06
N ILE A 100 -8.51 25.71 0.20
CA ILE A 100 -8.81 27.10 0.56
C ILE A 100 -7.70 28.04 0.06
N PHE A 101 -6.43 27.68 0.24
CA PHE A 101 -5.29 28.47 -0.22
C PHE A 101 -5.29 28.60 -1.74
N PHE A 102 -5.48 27.51 -2.48
CA PHE A 102 -5.53 27.54 -3.95
C PHE A 102 -6.73 28.38 -4.43
N SER A 103 -7.93 28.16 -3.88
CA SER A 103 -9.13 28.94 -4.24
C SER A 103 -8.95 30.43 -3.96
N SER A 104 -8.40 30.78 -2.80
CA SER A 104 -8.13 32.17 -2.41
C SER A 104 -7.05 32.80 -3.29
N ALA A 105 -5.94 32.08 -3.53
CA ALA A 105 -4.86 32.53 -4.40
C ALA A 105 -5.35 32.76 -5.84
N THR A 106 -6.21 31.90 -6.40
CA THR A 106 -6.80 32.12 -7.73
C THR A 106 -7.62 33.42 -7.78
N ILE A 107 -8.44 33.69 -6.78
CA ILE A 107 -9.28 34.91 -6.73
C ILE A 107 -8.41 36.17 -6.58
N LEU A 108 -7.36 36.13 -5.76
CA LEU A 108 -6.43 37.26 -5.58
C LEU A 108 -5.47 37.45 -6.76
N ALA A 109 -5.07 36.36 -7.43
CA ALA A 109 -4.12 36.41 -8.54
C ALA A 109 -4.75 36.90 -9.84
N ALA A 110 -6.04 36.68 -10.09
CA ALA A 110 -6.67 37.08 -11.36
C ALA A 110 -6.55 38.60 -11.65
N PRO A 111 -6.81 39.54 -10.71
CA PRO A 111 -6.55 40.97 -10.93
C PRO A 111 -5.07 41.29 -11.17
N VAL A 112 -4.16 40.67 -10.40
CA VAL A 112 -2.70 40.88 -10.51
C VAL A 112 -2.16 40.38 -11.85
N LEU A 113 -2.66 39.25 -12.33
CA LEU A 113 -2.30 38.69 -13.62
C LEU A 113 -2.78 39.59 -14.77
N PHE A 114 -3.99 40.14 -14.69
CA PHE A 114 -4.45 41.12 -15.67
C PHE A 114 -3.60 42.39 -15.70
N GLU A 115 -3.09 42.87 -14.55
CA GLU A 115 -2.18 44.01 -14.53
C GLU A 115 -0.83 43.69 -15.20
N ALA A 116 -0.26 42.51 -14.93
CA ALA A 116 0.96 42.03 -15.58
C ALA A 116 0.79 41.81 -17.10
N GLU A 117 -0.32 41.19 -17.52
CA GLU A 117 -0.66 40.97 -18.92
C GLU A 117 -0.86 42.29 -19.68
N ARG A 118 -1.46 43.32 -19.05
CA ARG A 118 -1.67 44.62 -19.69
C ARG A 118 -0.36 45.30 -20.09
N VAL A 119 0.66 45.24 -19.23
CA VAL A 119 2.01 45.73 -19.54
C VAL A 119 2.61 44.93 -20.70
N GLN A 120 2.54 43.59 -20.64
CA GLN A 120 3.12 42.72 -21.65
C GLN A 120 2.44 42.87 -23.03
N VAL A 121 1.11 43.06 -23.08
CA VAL A 121 0.36 43.31 -24.33
C VAL A 121 0.74 44.64 -24.98
N GLU A 122 1.04 45.68 -24.20
CA GLU A 122 1.50 46.96 -24.76
C GLU A 122 2.89 46.83 -25.40
N GLU A 123 3.79 46.03 -24.80
CA GLU A 123 5.10 45.76 -25.40
C GLU A 123 5.02 44.87 -26.65
N VAL A 124 4.23 43.78 -26.61
CA VAL A 124 4.05 42.87 -27.75
C VAL A 124 3.38 43.59 -28.93
N SER A 125 2.37 44.43 -28.69
CA SER A 125 1.73 45.21 -29.76
C SER A 125 2.67 46.25 -30.38
N LYS A 126 3.52 46.92 -29.59
CA LYS A 126 4.61 47.78 -30.11
C LYS A 126 5.62 47.00 -30.94
N GLN A 127 5.96 45.76 -30.55
CA GLN A 127 6.85 44.88 -31.33
C GLN A 127 6.20 44.44 -32.65
N GLN A 128 4.93 44.02 -32.62
CA GLN A 128 4.16 43.67 -33.84
C GLN A 128 4.03 44.87 -34.78
N GLN A 129 3.75 46.08 -34.26
CA GLN A 129 3.64 47.28 -35.08
C GLN A 129 4.98 47.62 -35.78
N ARG A 130 6.12 47.42 -35.09
CA ARG A 130 7.46 47.52 -35.71
C ARG A 130 7.70 46.44 -36.77
N GLN A 131 7.32 45.19 -36.51
CA GLN A 131 7.46 44.08 -37.47
C GLN A 131 6.57 44.24 -38.71
N ILE A 132 5.38 44.82 -38.56
CA ILE A 132 4.46 45.12 -39.68
C ILE A 132 4.99 46.31 -40.50
N LEU A 133 5.52 47.36 -39.84
CA LEU A 133 6.03 48.55 -40.53
C LEU A 133 7.39 48.35 -41.23
N LEU A 134 8.18 47.38 -40.76
CA LEU A 134 9.50 47.04 -41.34
C LEU A 134 9.47 45.75 -42.20
N GLY A 135 8.45 44.91 -42.04
CA GLY A 135 8.35 43.58 -42.64
C GLY A 135 9.31 42.55 -42.01
N PRO A 136 9.03 41.24 -42.15
CA PRO A 136 9.93 40.19 -41.65
C PRO A 136 11.35 40.24 -42.24
N SER A 137 11.50 40.81 -43.44
CA SER A 137 12.77 40.85 -44.18
C SER A 137 13.81 41.83 -43.60
N ALA A 138 13.40 42.90 -42.91
CA ALA A 138 14.32 43.91 -42.40
C ALA A 138 15.25 43.40 -41.28
N ALA A 139 14.88 42.32 -40.60
CA ALA A 139 15.67 41.71 -39.53
C ALA A 139 16.69 40.67 -40.02
N ILE A 140 16.63 40.27 -41.30
CA ILE A 140 17.42 39.16 -41.86
C ILE A 140 18.69 39.67 -42.58
N GLN A 141 18.82 40.99 -42.81
CA GLN A 141 20.02 41.59 -43.39
C GLN A 141 21.07 41.94 -42.33
N LYS A 142 21.77 40.93 -41.81
CA LYS A 142 23.13 41.10 -41.24
C LYS A 142 23.95 39.83 -41.31
#